data_AF-A0A941ST08-F1
#
_entry.id   AF-A0A941ST08-F1
#
_cell.length_a   1.000
_cell.length_b   1.000
_cell.length_c   1.000
_cell.angle_alpha   90.00
_cell.angle_beta   90.00
_cell.angle_gamma   90.00
#
_symmetry.space_group_name_H-M   'P 1'
#
loop_
_entity.id
_entity.type
_entity.pdbx_description
1 polymer ?
#
loop_
_entity_poly.entity_id
_entity_poly.type
_entity_poly.pdbx_seq_one_letter_code
_entity_poly.pdbx_strand_id
1 'polypeptide(L)' 'MASDSLPDDREIAEQARRLALALDVIEARLDGLGIGAAPDAIADALADPVRAFDAAVREASRR' A
#
# COMPACT_ATOMS: atom_id res chain seq x y z
N MET A 1 5.20 2.37 -35.54
CA MET A 1 3.83 2.31 -35.00
C MET A 1 3.92 1.67 -33.63
N ALA A 2 4.21 2.47 -32.60
CA ALA A 2 4.14 2.01 -31.21
C ALA A 2 2.73 2.34 -30.72
N SER A 3 1.86 1.33 -30.65
CA SER A 3 0.60 1.45 -29.94
C SER A 3 0.92 1.39 -28.44
N ASP A 4 1.14 2.57 -27.84
CA ASP A 4 0.88 2.75 -26.41
C ASP A 4 -0.59 2.42 -26.19
N SER A 5 -0.85 1.15 -25.87
CA SER A 5 -2.18 0.70 -25.49
C SER A 5 -2.40 1.21 -24.07
N LEU A 6 -3.41 2.06 -23.90
CA LEU A 6 -3.85 2.50 -22.57
C LEU A 6 -4.07 1.27 -21.68
N PRO A 7 -3.71 1.34 -20.39
CA PRO A 7 -3.94 0.24 -19.47
C PRO A 7 -5.41 -0.18 -19.49
N ASP A 8 -5.66 -1.49 -19.47
CA ASP A 8 -7.00 -2.04 -19.31
C ASP A 8 -7.57 -1.52 -17.97
N ASP A 9 -8.79 -0.97 -17.98
CA ASP A 9 -9.46 -0.47 -16.78
C ASP A 9 -9.47 -1.53 -15.65
N ARG A 10 -9.49 -2.81 -16.01
CA ARG A 10 -9.39 -3.94 -15.08
C ARG A 10 -8.05 -3.96 -14.34
N GLU A 11 -6.98 -3.62 -15.03
CA GLU A 11 -5.63 -3.64 -14.49
C GLU A 11 -5.40 -2.48 -13.52
N ILE A 12 -5.90 -1.28 -13.85
CA ILE A 12 -5.93 -0.14 -12.92
C ILE A 12 -6.77 -0.48 -11.68
N ALA A 13 -7.95 -1.06 -11.87
CA ALA A 13 -8.83 -1.43 -10.76
C ALA A 13 -8.17 -2.45 -9.81
N GLU A 14 -7.45 -3.43 -10.35
CA GLU A 14 -6.72 -4.41 -9.55
C GLU A 14 -5.55 -3.80 -8.78
N GLN A 15 -4.82 -2.86 -9.37
CA GLN A 15 -3.77 -2.11 -8.67
C GLN A 15 -4.34 -1.24 -7.54
N ALA A 16 -5.42 -0.51 -7.81
CA ALA A 16 -6.11 0.31 -6.82
C ALA A 16 -6.60 -0.55 -5.65
N ARG A 17 -7.15 -1.73 -5.93
CA ARG A 17 -7.58 -2.70 -4.92
C ARG A 17 -6.42 -3.17 -4.03
N ARG A 18 -5.25 -3.46 -4.61
CA ARG A 18 -4.05 -3.87 -3.86
C ARG A 18 -3.54 -2.75 -2.96
N LEU A 19 -3.54 -1.52 -3.46
CA LEU A 19 -3.15 -0.34 -2.66
C LEU A 19 -4.13 -0.11 -1.50
N ALA A 20 -5.44 -0.21 -1.74
CA ALA A 20 -6.46 -0.09 -0.70
C ALA A 20 -6.26 -1.15 0.40
N LEU A 21 -6.07 -2.42 0.03
CA LEU A 21 -5.81 -3.48 1.00
C LEU A 21 -4.55 -3.26 1.84
N ALA A 22 -3.50 -2.69 1.24
CA ALA A 22 -2.28 -2.35 1.98
C ALA A 22 -2.50 -1.21 2.97
N LEU A 23 -3.35 -0.23 2.63
CA LEU A 23 -3.75 0.85 3.55
C LEU A 23 -4.62 0.32 4.69
N ASP A 24 -5.59 -0.55 4.40
CA ASP A 24 -6.44 -1.18 5.43
C ASP A 24 -5.59 -1.90 6.49
N VAL A 25 -4.51 -2.57 6.07
CA VAL A 25 -3.57 -3.22 7.00
C VAL A 25 -2.84 -2.20 7.86
N ILE A 26 -2.39 -1.08 7.30
CA ILE A 26 -1.73 0.01 8.07
C ILE A 26 -2.71 0.60 9.09
N GLU A 27 -3.95 0.89 8.68
CA GLU A 27 -4.99 1.43 9.55
C GLU A 27 -5.32 0.46 10.69
N ALA A 28 -5.52 -0.83 10.39
CA ALA A 28 -5.77 -1.83 11.42
C ALA A 28 -4.62 -1.98 12.43
N ARG A 29 -3.37 -1.78 11.99
CA ARG A 29 -2.21 -1.77 12.90
C ARG A 29 -2.19 -0.54 13.78
N LEU A 30 -2.50 0.63 13.21
CA LEU A 30 -2.63 1.88 13.97
C LEU A 30 -3.78 1.82 14.98
N ASP A 31 -4.93 1.26 14.63
CA ASP A 31 -6.05 1.09 15.55
C ASP A 31 -5.71 0.15 16.72
N GLY A 32 -4.88 -0.87 16.45
CA GLY A 32 -4.34 -1.76 17.49
C GLY A 32 -3.31 -1.07 18.39
N LEU A 33 -2.65 -0.02 17.92
CA LEU A 33 -1.75 0.81 18.70
C LEU A 33 -2.58 1.84 19.47
N GLY A 34 -2.84 1.55 20.74
CA GLY A 34 -3.59 2.47 21.61
C GLY A 34 -3.05 3.91 21.58
N ILE A 35 -3.92 4.88 21.88
CA ILE A 35 -3.57 6.30 21.91
C ILE A 35 -2.35 6.53 22.82
N GLY A 36 -1.34 7.23 22.29
CA GLY A 36 -0.10 7.50 23.02
C GLY A 36 0.94 6.39 22.95
N ALA A 37 0.80 5.42 22.03
CA ALA A 37 1.83 4.43 21.74
C ALA A 37 3.21 5.10 21.54
N ALA A 38 4.23 4.47 22.11
CA ALA A 38 5.60 4.97 21.99
C ALA A 38 6.05 4.97 20.52
N PRO A 39 6.86 5.95 20.09
CA PRO A 39 7.34 6.03 18.70
C PRO A 39 7.98 4.73 18.19
N ASP A 40 8.76 4.04 19.02
CA ASP A 40 9.41 2.77 18.65
C ASP A 40 8.39 1.66 18.41
N ALA A 41 7.34 1.59 19.23
CA ALA A 41 6.26 0.61 19.05
C ALA A 41 5.45 0.87 17.76
N ILE A 42 5.27 2.15 17.40
CA ILE A 42 4.64 2.53 16.13
C ILE A 42 5.54 2.11 14.96
N ALA A 43 6.84 2.40 15.04
CA ALA A 43 7.80 2.05 14.01
C ALA A 43 7.86 0.53 13.77
N ASP A 44 7.94 -0.26 14.85
CA ASP A 44 7.98 -1.72 14.77
C ASP A 44 6.70 -2.30 14.18
N ALA A 45 5.54 -1.79 14.58
CA ALA A 45 4.25 -2.27 14.09
C ALA A 45 3.97 -1.91 12.61
N LEU A 46 4.55 -0.82 12.12
CA LEU A 46 4.33 -0.32 10.76
C LEU A 46 5.42 -0.68 9.76
N ALA A 47 6.60 -1.14 10.22
CA ALA A 47 7.74 -1.41 9.35
C ALA A 47 7.39 -2.34 8.17
N ASP A 48 6.76 -3.48 8.44
CA ASP A 48 6.39 -4.44 7.40
C ASP A 48 5.20 -3.97 6.53
N PRO A 49 4.09 -3.45 7.10
CA PRO A 49 2.99 -2.87 6.32
C PRO A 49 3.43 -1.76 5.36
N VAL A 50 4.29 -0.84 5.81
CA VAL A 50 4.78 0.28 4.98
C VAL A 50 5.67 -0.23 3.85
N ARG A 51 6.52 -1.24 4.08
CA ARG A 51 7.30 -1.89 3.01
C ARG A 51 6.41 -2.57 1.98
N ALA A 52 5.35 -3.24 2.43
CA ALA A 52 4.39 -3.88 1.53
C ALA A 52 3.64 -2.84 0.67
N PHE A 53 3.26 -1.71 1.27
CA PHE A 53 2.67 -0.59 0.55
C PHE A 53 3.63 0.01 -0.49
N ASP A 54 4.88 0.29 -0.10
CA ASP A 54 5.91 0.81 -1.04
C ASP A 54 6.14 -0.15 -2.21
N ALA A 55 6.19 -1.47 -1.96
CA ALA A 55 6.29 -2.46 -3.02
C ALA A 55 5.09 -2.43 -3.98
N ALA A 56 3.87 -2.29 -3.46
CA ALA A 56 2.65 -2.17 -4.28
C ALA A 56 2.66 -0.87 -5.12
N VAL A 57 3.11 0.25 -4.55
CA VAL A 57 3.26 1.52 -5.27
C VAL A 57 4.31 1.41 -6.37
N ARG A 58 5.49 0.86 -6.07
CA ARG A 58 6.54 0.66 -7.09
C ARG A 58 6.08 -0.22 -8.23
N GLU A 59 5.32 -1.26 -7.93
CA GLU A 59 4.74 -2.11 -8.98
C GLU A 59 3.73 -1.35 -9.82
N ALA A 60 2.91 -0.48 -9.21
CA ALA A 60 1.99 0.37 -9.93
C ALA A 60 2.71 1.44 -10.79
N SER A 61 3.82 2.00 -10.31
CA SER A 61 4.56 3.10 -10.96
C SER A 61 5.63 2.66 -11.97
N ARG A 62 6.02 1.38 -12.03
CA ARG A 62 6.99 0.87 -13.02
C ARG A 62 6.41 0.71 -14.43
N ARG A 63 5.31 1.37 -14.72
CA ARG A 63 4.56 1.32 -15.97
C ARG A 63 4.55 2.68 -16.64
#